data_AF-A0A5C6ULK2-F1
#
_entry.id   AF-A0A5C6ULK2-F1
#
_cell.length_a   1.000
_cell.length_b   1.000
_cell.length_c   1.000
_cell.angle_alpha   90.00
_cell.angle_beta   90.00
_cell.angle_gamma   90.00
#
_symmetry.space_group_name_H-M   'P 1'
#
loop_
_entity.id
_entity.type
_entity.pdbx_description
1 polymer ?
#
loop_
_entity_poly.entity_id
_entity_poly.type
_entity_poly.pdbx_seq_one_letter_code
_entity_poly.pdbx_strand_id
1 'polypeptide(L)'
;MYRPALIATPLIAIAAVTMSAPAPLAAQATGDLAAVQRHLQSVTTMTADFSQSDRNGKVLTGVLTLKKPGKLRFQYQKGVPILIVAESGALTFIDYSVKQVQRWPIKNSPLGVLLDPSRDITRYAKLVPGFDNRLVSVEANDPKHPEYGRITLVFARDGAAPGGLMLQGWVALDSQNNRTTIRLSNQRFGGPVSDNTFRWNDPRRTTTR
;
A
#
# COMPACT_ATOMS: atom_id res chain seq x y z
N MET A 1 31.92 63.61 53.37
CA MET A 1 30.62 63.06 52.93
C MET A 1 30.92 61.99 51.88
N TYR A 2 30.97 60.72 52.27
CA TYR A 2 31.26 59.59 51.37
C TYR A 2 29.96 59.08 50.73
N ARG A 3 29.92 58.92 49.40
CA ARG A 3 28.88 58.17 48.70
C ARG A 3 29.55 57.12 47.79
N PRO A 4 29.07 55.86 47.78
CA PRO A 4 29.81 54.72 47.24
C PRO A 4 29.55 54.50 45.74
N ALA A 5 30.53 53.84 45.11
CA ALA A 5 30.53 53.38 43.73
C ALA A 5 29.57 52.20 43.51
N LEU A 6 28.90 52.19 42.34
CA LEU A 6 28.18 51.05 41.80
C LEU A 6 28.88 50.62 40.51
N ILE A 7 29.48 49.42 40.55
CA ILE A 7 30.09 48.75 39.39
C ILE A 7 28.98 47.95 38.71
N ALA A 8 28.69 48.26 37.44
CA ALA A 8 27.80 47.49 36.59
C ALA A 8 28.64 46.65 35.61
N THR A 9 28.60 45.34 35.74
CA THR A 9 29.20 44.39 34.78
C THR A 9 28.20 44.05 33.67
N PRO A 10 28.59 44.09 32.38
CA PRO A 10 27.70 43.67 31.31
C PRO A 10 27.70 42.14 31.18
N LEU A 11 26.50 41.55 31.18
CA LEU A 11 26.25 40.15 30.86
C LEU A 11 26.36 39.96 29.33
N ILE A 12 27.37 39.21 28.86
CA ILE A 12 27.47 38.81 27.45
C ILE A 12 26.55 37.60 27.24
N ALA A 13 25.46 37.80 26.49
CA ALA A 13 24.57 36.73 26.06
C ALA A 13 25.20 35.97 24.88
N ILE A 14 25.56 34.71 25.10
CA ILE A 14 26.06 33.81 24.05
C ILE A 14 24.83 33.28 23.28
N ALA A 15 24.64 33.75 22.05
CA ALA A 15 23.65 33.20 21.14
C ALA A 15 24.09 31.80 20.68
N ALA A 16 23.37 30.76 21.12
CA ALA A 16 23.59 29.39 20.66
C ALA A 16 23.11 29.26 19.21
N VAL A 17 24.07 29.15 18.27
CA VAL A 17 23.78 28.78 16.88
C VAL A 17 23.49 27.28 16.84
N THR A 18 22.22 26.92 16.70
CA THR A 18 21.80 25.54 16.47
C THR A 18 22.12 25.17 15.02
N MET A 19 23.24 24.48 14.81
CA MET A 19 23.52 23.84 13.53
C MET A 19 22.48 22.73 13.29
N SER A 20 21.57 22.99 12.35
CA SER A 20 20.61 22.01 11.88
C SER A 20 21.34 20.95 11.07
N ALA A 21 21.55 19.76 11.64
CA ALA A 21 22.15 18.65 10.91
C ALA A 21 21.23 18.24 9.74
N PRO A 22 21.76 18.01 8.52
CA PRO A 22 20.96 17.52 7.42
C PRO A 22 20.43 16.13 7.76
N ALA A 23 19.11 15.95 7.68
CA ALA A 23 18.49 14.64 7.81
C ALA A 23 19.08 13.70 6.74
N PRO A 24 19.37 12.42 7.07
CA PRO A 24 19.90 11.49 6.10
C PRO A 24 18.89 11.32 4.95
N LEU A 25 19.29 11.69 3.73
CA LEU A 25 18.59 11.26 2.53
C LEU A 25 18.66 9.73 2.51
N ALA A 26 17.51 9.06 2.63
CA ALA A 26 17.43 7.64 2.34
C ALA A 26 18.01 7.40 0.94
N ALA A 27 19.00 6.51 0.84
CA ALA A 27 19.63 6.17 -0.43
C ALA A 27 18.54 5.82 -1.45
N GLN A 28 18.36 6.68 -2.46
CA GLN A 28 17.43 6.41 -3.55
C GLN A 28 17.95 5.20 -4.29
N ALA A 29 17.18 4.11 -4.30
CA ALA A 29 17.42 3.04 -5.24
C ALA A 29 17.54 3.64 -6.65
N THR A 30 18.43 3.09 -7.47
CA THR A 30 18.56 3.44 -8.89
C THR A 30 17.91 2.35 -9.73
N GLY A 31 17.31 2.72 -10.87
CA GLY A 31 16.70 1.77 -11.82
C GLY A 31 15.23 1.44 -11.57
N ASP A 32 14.75 0.34 -12.17
CA ASP A 32 13.33 -0.01 -12.24
C ASP A 32 12.69 -0.28 -10.88
N LEU A 33 13.41 -0.91 -9.95
CA LEU A 33 12.91 -1.16 -8.59
C LEU A 33 12.62 0.16 -7.85
N ALA A 34 13.43 1.19 -8.10
CA ALA A 34 13.21 2.51 -7.56
C ALA A 34 12.01 3.24 -8.18
N ALA A 35 11.80 3.05 -9.48
CA ALA A 35 10.60 3.56 -10.15
C ALA A 35 9.34 2.92 -9.57
N VAL A 36 9.39 1.61 -9.28
CA VAL A 36 8.29 0.90 -8.59
C VAL A 36 8.09 1.45 -7.18
N GLN A 37 9.15 1.64 -6.39
CA GLN A 37 9.04 2.25 -5.06
C GLN A 37 8.42 3.65 -5.12
N ARG A 38 8.86 4.48 -6.07
CA ARG A 38 8.28 5.82 -6.31
C ARG A 38 6.82 5.76 -6.70
N HIS A 39 6.43 4.86 -7.60
CA HIS A 39 5.02 4.64 -7.95
C HIS A 39 4.20 4.32 -6.71
N LEU A 40 4.61 3.29 -5.95
CA LEU A 40 3.90 2.88 -4.74
C LEU A 40 3.78 4.03 -3.75
N GLN A 41 4.83 4.79 -3.49
CA GLN A 41 4.80 5.92 -2.56
C GLN A 41 3.92 7.09 -3.04
N SER A 42 3.91 7.36 -4.35
CA SER A 42 3.14 8.46 -4.95
C SER A 42 1.64 8.23 -5.01
N VAL A 43 1.18 6.99 -5.07
CA VAL A 43 -0.25 6.65 -5.14
C VAL A 43 -0.88 6.80 -3.75
N THR A 44 -1.55 7.93 -3.50
CA THR A 44 -2.31 8.15 -2.26
C THR A 44 -3.74 7.59 -2.35
N THR A 45 -4.44 7.83 -3.46
CA THR A 45 -5.76 7.25 -3.75
C THR A 45 -5.77 6.65 -5.16
N MET A 46 -6.52 5.57 -5.32
CA MET A 46 -6.76 4.96 -6.63
C MET A 46 -8.12 4.29 -6.65
N THR A 47 -8.87 4.47 -7.74
CA THR A 47 -9.95 3.55 -8.12
C THR A 47 -9.59 2.85 -9.42
N ALA A 48 -10.00 1.60 -9.59
CA ALA A 48 -9.77 0.83 -10.80
C ALA A 48 -10.84 -0.25 -10.93
N ASP A 49 -11.15 -0.64 -12.15
CA ASP A 49 -11.82 -1.91 -12.39
C ASP A 49 -10.81 -3.05 -12.25
N PHE A 50 -11.24 -4.20 -11.73
CA PHE A 50 -10.39 -5.37 -11.64
C PHE A 50 -11.05 -6.61 -12.26
N SER A 51 -10.22 -7.52 -12.75
CA SER A 51 -10.58 -8.92 -13.00
C SER A 51 -9.68 -9.82 -12.16
N GLN A 52 -10.29 -10.69 -11.37
CA GLN A 52 -9.63 -11.75 -10.62
C GLN A 52 -9.80 -13.08 -11.32
N SER A 53 -8.71 -13.80 -11.55
CA SER A 53 -8.73 -15.20 -11.96
C SER A 53 -8.18 -16.08 -10.85
N ASP A 54 -8.90 -17.15 -10.52
CA ASP A 54 -8.43 -18.20 -9.61
C ASP A 54 -7.63 -19.29 -10.35
N ARG A 55 -7.21 -20.34 -9.62
CA ARG A 55 -6.47 -21.49 -10.19
C ARG A 55 -7.29 -22.27 -11.24
N ASN A 56 -8.61 -22.24 -11.15
CA ASN A 56 -9.51 -22.96 -12.06
C ASN A 56 -9.90 -22.10 -13.27
N GLY A 57 -9.33 -20.90 -13.40
CA GLY A 57 -9.64 -19.96 -14.48
C GLY A 57 -10.97 -19.23 -14.31
N LYS A 58 -11.69 -19.42 -13.19
CA LYS A 58 -12.92 -18.66 -12.92
C LYS A 58 -12.56 -17.19 -12.79
N VAL A 59 -13.25 -16.36 -13.56
CA VAL A 59 -13.05 -14.92 -13.57
C VAL A 59 -14.17 -14.23 -12.79
N LEU A 60 -13.79 -13.44 -11.80
CA LEU A 60 -14.65 -12.48 -11.14
C LEU A 60 -14.15 -11.07 -11.46
N THR A 61 -15.04 -10.08 -11.44
CA THR A 61 -14.74 -8.70 -11.73
C THR A 61 -15.25 -7.79 -10.61
N GLY A 62 -14.87 -6.53 -10.65
CA GLY A 62 -15.37 -5.56 -9.69
C GLY A 62 -14.59 -4.26 -9.70
N VAL A 63 -14.73 -3.50 -8.63
CA VAL A 63 -14.06 -2.23 -8.42
C VAL A 63 -13.11 -2.34 -7.23
N LEU A 64 -11.85 -1.97 -7.47
CA LEU A 64 -10.84 -1.74 -6.46
C LEU A 64 -10.87 -0.26 -6.06
N THR A 65 -10.96 0.01 -4.77
CA THR A 65 -10.70 1.33 -4.20
C THR A 65 -9.55 1.25 -3.21
N LEU A 66 -8.58 2.13 -3.32
CA LEU A 66 -7.42 2.23 -2.46
C LEU A 66 -7.30 3.66 -1.92
N LYS A 67 -7.00 3.76 -0.63
CA LYS A 67 -6.67 5.03 0.04
C LYS A 67 -5.57 4.77 1.07
N LYS A 68 -4.42 5.41 0.89
CA LYS A 68 -3.32 5.31 1.83
C LYS A 68 -3.53 6.21 3.05
N PRO A 69 -2.98 5.82 4.21
CA PRO A 69 -2.33 4.53 4.48
C PRO A 69 -3.35 3.40 4.73
N GLY A 70 -3.03 2.18 4.28
CA GLY A 70 -3.65 0.95 4.78
C GLY A 70 -5.13 0.68 4.44
N LYS A 71 -5.83 1.52 3.66
CA LYS A 71 -7.22 1.29 3.28
C LYS A 71 -7.34 0.76 1.86
N LEU A 72 -8.12 -0.30 1.70
CA LEU A 72 -8.40 -0.93 0.42
C LEU A 72 -9.78 -1.59 0.44
N ARG A 73 -10.46 -1.65 -0.71
CA ARG A 73 -11.73 -2.36 -0.88
C ARG A 73 -11.77 -3.03 -2.25
N PHE A 74 -11.96 -4.34 -2.29
CA PHE A 74 -12.40 -5.06 -3.48
C PHE A 74 -13.91 -5.28 -3.38
N GLN A 75 -14.65 -4.54 -4.19
CA GLN A 75 -16.09 -4.72 -4.36
C GLN A 75 -16.33 -5.57 -5.60
N TYR A 76 -16.74 -6.82 -5.43
CA TYR A 76 -17.05 -7.71 -6.55
C TYR A 76 -18.34 -7.31 -7.26
N GLN A 77 -18.51 -7.81 -8.49
CA GLN A 77 -19.68 -7.53 -9.33
C GLN A 77 -21.00 -7.97 -8.68
N LYS A 78 -22.12 -7.43 -9.20
CA LYS A 78 -23.46 -7.82 -8.75
C LYS A 78 -23.64 -9.34 -8.82
N GLY A 79 -24.22 -9.92 -7.77
CA GLY A 79 -24.44 -11.36 -7.65
C GLY A 79 -23.29 -12.13 -6.99
N VAL A 80 -22.15 -11.48 -6.74
CA VAL A 80 -21.04 -12.05 -5.96
C VAL A 80 -21.09 -11.47 -4.55
N PRO A 81 -21.54 -12.22 -3.53
CA PRO A 81 -21.74 -11.73 -2.17
C PRO A 81 -20.43 -11.67 -1.35
N ILE A 82 -19.31 -11.42 -2.01
CA ILE A 82 -17.98 -11.35 -1.39
C ILE A 82 -17.53 -9.89 -1.33
N LEU A 83 -16.91 -9.52 -0.20
CA LEU A 83 -16.26 -8.23 0.01
C LEU A 83 -14.91 -8.46 0.68
N ILE A 84 -13.86 -7.85 0.13
CA ILE A 84 -12.56 -7.78 0.79
C ILE A 84 -12.28 -6.33 1.13
N VAL A 85 -11.99 -6.05 2.39
CA VAL A 85 -11.74 -4.69 2.87
C VAL A 85 -10.55 -4.66 3.82
N ALA A 86 -9.64 -3.73 3.59
CA ALA A 86 -8.57 -3.38 4.50
C ALA A 86 -8.88 -2.05 5.17
N GLU A 87 -8.82 -2.03 6.49
CA GLU A 87 -8.91 -0.83 7.31
C GLU A 87 -8.35 -1.11 8.71
N SER A 88 -7.90 -0.05 9.40
CA SER A 88 -7.42 -0.16 10.79
C SER A 88 -6.34 -1.25 10.98
N GLY A 89 -5.44 -1.41 9.99
CA GLY A 89 -4.34 -2.38 10.01
C GLY A 89 -4.72 -3.84 9.77
N ALA A 90 -5.98 -4.15 9.44
CA ALA A 90 -6.46 -5.50 9.19
C ALA A 90 -7.03 -5.65 7.78
N LEU A 91 -6.84 -6.83 7.19
CA LEU A 91 -7.55 -7.29 5.99
C LEU A 91 -8.71 -8.19 6.44
N THR A 92 -9.90 -7.88 5.98
CA THR A 92 -11.13 -8.62 6.29
C THR A 92 -11.72 -9.17 5.00
N PHE A 93 -11.89 -10.50 4.95
CA PHE A 93 -12.68 -11.19 3.94
C PHE A 93 -14.08 -11.45 4.50
N ILE A 94 -15.09 -11.12 3.71
CA ILE A 94 -16.50 -11.22 4.10
C ILE A 94 -17.24 -11.96 2.99
N ASP A 95 -17.94 -13.03 3.36
CA ASP A 95 -18.91 -13.71 2.50
C ASP A 95 -20.30 -13.54 3.11
N TYR A 96 -21.12 -12.72 2.47
CA TYR A 96 -22.48 -12.40 2.91
C TYR A 96 -23.44 -13.58 2.73
N SER A 97 -23.16 -14.53 1.83
CA SER A 97 -24.06 -15.66 1.57
C SER A 97 -24.13 -16.64 2.74
N VAL A 98 -22.99 -16.87 3.38
CA VAL A 98 -22.82 -17.80 4.50
C VAL A 98 -22.53 -17.08 5.82
N LYS A 99 -22.66 -15.75 5.84
CA LYS A 99 -22.35 -14.89 7.01
C LYS A 99 -20.95 -15.12 7.57
N GLN A 100 -19.98 -15.40 6.69
CA GLN A 100 -18.60 -15.66 7.09
C GLN A 100 -17.81 -14.35 7.10
N VAL A 101 -17.03 -14.16 8.17
CA VAL A 101 -16.08 -13.05 8.29
C VAL A 101 -14.78 -13.62 8.80
N GLN A 102 -13.71 -13.38 8.05
CA GLN A 102 -12.35 -13.71 8.44
C GLN A 102 -11.51 -12.44 8.43
N ARG A 103 -10.69 -12.25 9.46
CA ARG A 103 -9.90 -11.04 9.65
C ARG A 103 -8.49 -11.41 10.07
N TRP A 104 -7.50 -10.81 9.43
CA TRP A 104 -6.09 -11.00 9.74
C TRP A 104 -5.32 -9.68 9.62
N PRO A 105 -4.18 -9.52 10.32
CA PRO A 105 -3.35 -8.33 10.15
C PRO A 105 -2.92 -8.20 8.69
N ILE A 106 -3.02 -7.00 8.13
CA ILE A 106 -2.72 -6.79 6.70
C ILE A 106 -1.25 -7.08 6.36
N LYS A 107 -0.37 -6.86 7.35
CA LYS A 107 1.06 -7.17 7.29
C LYS A 107 1.34 -8.68 7.13
N ASN A 108 0.37 -9.54 7.45
CA ASN A 108 0.43 -10.99 7.28
C ASN A 108 -0.05 -11.43 5.89
N SER A 109 -0.02 -10.54 4.90
CA SER A 109 -0.50 -10.84 3.53
C SER A 109 0.47 -10.29 2.48
N PRO A 110 0.56 -10.92 1.29
CA PRO A 110 1.37 -10.40 0.20
C PRO A 110 0.92 -9.00 -0.25
N LEU A 111 -0.36 -8.68 -0.10
CA LEU A 111 -0.94 -7.39 -0.48
C LEU A 111 -0.42 -6.22 0.38
N GLY A 112 0.21 -6.49 1.52
CA GLY A 112 0.77 -5.46 2.40
C GLY A 112 1.73 -4.50 1.68
N VAL A 113 2.45 -4.99 0.65
CA VAL A 113 3.38 -4.17 -0.15
C VAL A 113 2.70 -2.98 -0.84
N LEU A 114 1.43 -3.11 -1.22
CA LEU A 114 0.69 -2.05 -1.93
C LEU A 114 0.23 -0.93 -0.99
N LEU A 115 0.08 -1.24 0.30
CA LEU A 115 -0.74 -0.46 1.23
C LEU A 115 0.05 0.28 2.31
N ASP A 116 1.31 -0.10 2.52
CA ASP A 116 2.22 0.55 3.45
C ASP A 116 3.24 1.43 2.70
N PRO A 117 3.04 2.76 2.64
CA PRO A 117 3.95 3.66 1.94
C PRO A 117 5.31 3.81 2.63
N SER A 118 5.44 3.40 3.90
CA SER A 118 6.67 3.52 4.67
C SER A 118 7.68 2.40 4.38
N ARG A 119 7.23 1.31 3.75
CA ARG A 119 8.09 0.18 3.48
C ARG A 119 9.01 0.44 2.29
N ASP A 120 10.28 0.26 2.56
CA ASP A 120 11.34 0.19 1.57
C ASP A 120 11.33 -1.19 0.91
N ILE A 121 10.72 -1.28 -0.28
CA ILE A 121 10.56 -2.55 -1.01
C ILE A 121 11.91 -3.13 -1.44
N THR A 122 12.96 -2.31 -1.50
CA THR A 122 14.30 -2.74 -1.94
C THR A 122 14.90 -3.82 -1.04
N ARG A 123 14.40 -3.95 0.19
CA ARG A 123 14.86 -4.93 1.18
C ARG A 123 14.27 -6.32 1.01
N TYR A 124 13.15 -6.45 0.31
CA TYR A 124 12.37 -7.68 0.25
C TYR A 124 11.70 -7.92 -1.10
N ALA A 125 12.00 -7.08 -2.10
CA ALA A 125 11.52 -7.20 -3.45
C ALA A 125 12.68 -7.21 -4.45
N LYS A 126 12.51 -7.97 -5.53
CA LYS A 126 13.49 -8.12 -6.60
C LYS A 126 12.81 -7.98 -7.96
N LEU A 127 13.56 -7.53 -8.95
CA LEU A 127 13.11 -7.52 -10.33
C LEU A 127 12.96 -8.96 -10.82
N VAL A 128 11.87 -9.22 -11.54
CA VAL A 128 11.67 -10.47 -12.28
C VAL A 128 12.02 -10.20 -13.73
N PRO A 129 13.03 -10.89 -14.30
CA PRO A 129 13.37 -10.76 -15.71
C PRO A 129 12.13 -11.02 -16.59
N GLY A 130 11.77 -10.02 -17.39
CA GLY A 130 10.72 -10.11 -18.38
C GLY A 130 11.29 -10.28 -19.79
N PHE A 131 10.44 -10.71 -20.72
CA PHE A 131 10.77 -10.74 -22.15
C PHE A 131 10.42 -9.42 -22.87
N ASP A 132 9.66 -8.53 -22.23
CA ASP A 132 9.21 -7.25 -22.78
C ASP A 132 9.75 -6.09 -21.95
N ASN A 133 10.61 -5.27 -22.55
CA ASN A 133 11.21 -4.09 -21.90
C ASN A 133 10.21 -2.97 -21.59
N ARG A 134 8.98 -3.03 -22.14
CA ARG A 134 7.88 -2.11 -21.80
C ARG A 134 7.25 -2.44 -20.46
N LEU A 135 7.48 -3.64 -19.95
CA LEU A 135 6.98 -4.10 -18.67
C LEU A 135 8.09 -4.14 -17.62
N VAL A 136 7.72 -3.83 -16.38
CA VAL A 136 8.56 -3.97 -15.20
C VAL A 136 7.84 -4.89 -14.24
N SER A 137 8.45 -6.03 -13.91
CA SER A 137 7.89 -6.99 -12.95
C SER A 137 8.72 -7.01 -11.68
N VAL A 138 8.07 -6.96 -10.52
CA VAL A 138 8.72 -6.99 -9.20
C VAL A 138 8.06 -8.07 -8.35
N GLU A 139 8.84 -9.06 -7.91
CA GLU A 139 8.43 -10.04 -6.91
C GLU A 139 8.81 -9.54 -5.53
N ALA A 140 7.84 -9.47 -4.62
CA ALA A 140 8.04 -9.16 -3.21
C ALA A 140 7.59 -10.33 -2.34
N ASN A 141 8.38 -10.66 -1.34
CA ASN A 141 8.07 -11.68 -0.34
C ASN A 141 8.75 -11.30 0.99
N ASP A 142 8.13 -11.63 2.13
CA ASP A 142 8.79 -11.42 3.42
C ASP A 142 9.69 -12.64 3.72
N PRO A 143 11.02 -12.51 3.73
CA PRO A 143 11.91 -13.64 4.00
C PRO A 143 11.83 -14.12 5.46
N LYS A 144 11.37 -13.26 6.40
CA LYS A 144 11.17 -13.66 7.79
C LYS A 144 9.83 -14.36 8.00
N HIS A 145 8.88 -14.13 7.09
CA HIS A 145 7.53 -14.69 7.13
C HIS A 145 7.14 -15.29 5.78
N PRO A 146 7.82 -16.37 5.33
CA PRO A 146 7.49 -17.02 4.06
C PRO A 146 6.06 -17.56 4.02
N GLU A 147 5.44 -17.82 5.18
CA GLU A 147 4.04 -18.23 5.32
C GLU A 147 3.04 -17.17 4.85
N TYR A 148 3.46 -15.91 4.71
CA TYR A 148 2.60 -14.87 4.12
C TYR A 148 2.50 -15.03 2.61
N GLY A 149 3.41 -15.78 1.98
CA GLY A 149 3.45 -15.99 0.55
C GLY A 149 4.23 -14.91 -0.20
N ARG A 150 3.96 -14.78 -1.50
CA ARG A 150 4.65 -13.82 -2.38
C ARG A 150 3.68 -13.12 -3.32
N ILE A 151 4.09 -11.96 -3.80
CA ILE A 151 3.34 -11.18 -4.78
C ILE A 151 4.27 -10.73 -5.91
N THR A 152 3.84 -10.93 -7.16
CA THR A 152 4.52 -10.39 -8.33
C THR A 152 3.67 -9.27 -8.90
N LEU A 153 4.13 -8.03 -8.74
CA LEU A 153 3.51 -6.84 -9.32
C LEU A 153 4.00 -6.66 -10.75
N VAL A 154 3.10 -6.28 -11.67
CA VAL A 154 3.44 -6.01 -13.07
C VAL A 154 3.06 -4.57 -13.40
N PHE A 155 4.02 -3.82 -13.91
CA PHE A 155 3.87 -2.43 -14.31
C PHE A 155 4.14 -2.28 -15.80
N ALA A 156 3.41 -1.37 -16.45
CA ALA A 156 3.76 -0.86 -17.77
C ALA A 156 4.45 0.49 -17.62
N ARG A 157 5.44 0.78 -18.49
CA ARG A 157 6.04 2.11 -18.55
C ARG A 157 5.03 3.11 -19.10
N ASP A 158 4.75 4.16 -18.33
CA ASP A 158 3.78 5.19 -18.68
C ASP A 158 4.17 6.51 -18.02
N GLY A 159 4.61 7.49 -18.82
CA GLY A 159 5.05 8.79 -18.33
C GLY A 159 3.95 9.64 -17.69
N ALA A 160 2.68 9.35 -17.97
CA ALA A 160 1.55 10.03 -17.35
C ALA A 160 1.14 9.40 -16.00
N ALA A 161 1.62 8.18 -15.71
CA ALA A 161 1.30 7.48 -14.49
C ALA A 161 2.21 7.90 -13.32
N PRO A 162 1.73 7.80 -12.06
CA PRO A 162 2.54 8.12 -10.89
C PRO A 162 3.87 7.35 -10.87
N GLY A 163 5.00 8.04 -10.72
CA GLY A 163 6.32 7.41 -10.75
C GLY A 163 6.79 6.91 -12.13
N GLY A 164 6.07 7.23 -13.23
CA GLY A 164 6.41 6.80 -14.59
C GLY A 164 6.01 5.35 -14.92
N LEU A 165 5.18 4.74 -14.07
CA LEU A 165 4.75 3.35 -14.17
C LEU A 165 3.25 3.23 -13.90
N MET A 166 2.55 2.42 -14.69
CA MET A 166 1.14 2.07 -14.50
C MET A 166 1.02 0.64 -14.00
N LEU A 167 0.50 0.43 -12.79
CA LEU A 167 0.24 -0.91 -12.25
C LEU A 167 -0.83 -1.62 -13.08
N GLN A 168 -0.42 -2.66 -13.80
CA GLN A 168 -1.31 -3.50 -14.62
C GLN A 168 -2.04 -4.55 -13.78
N GLY A 169 -1.47 -4.93 -12.65
CA GLY A 169 -2.02 -5.97 -11.78
C GLY A 169 -0.93 -6.74 -11.07
N TRP A 170 -1.30 -7.89 -10.52
CA TRP A 170 -0.38 -8.74 -9.80
C TRP A 170 -0.82 -10.20 -9.76
N VAL A 171 0.13 -11.06 -9.46
CA VAL A 171 -0.10 -12.45 -9.09
C VAL A 171 0.29 -12.63 -7.64
N ALA A 172 -0.64 -13.11 -6.81
CA ALA A 172 -0.37 -13.48 -5.42
C ALA A 172 -0.38 -15.01 -5.28
N LEU A 173 0.55 -15.51 -4.50
CA LEU A 173 0.61 -16.89 -4.04
C LEU A 173 0.63 -16.86 -2.52
N ASP A 174 -0.36 -17.50 -1.87
CA ASP A 174 -0.37 -17.67 -0.42
C ASP A 174 0.51 -18.84 0.04
N SER A 175 0.57 -19.11 1.35
CA SER A 175 1.32 -20.24 1.93
C SER A 175 0.83 -21.62 1.47
N GLN A 176 -0.39 -21.71 0.94
CA GLN A 176 -0.97 -22.94 0.44
C GLN A 176 -0.78 -23.07 -1.09
N ASN A 177 0.04 -22.20 -1.70
CA ASN A 177 0.24 -22.08 -3.15
C ASN A 177 -1.05 -21.77 -3.93
N ASN A 178 -2.08 -21.22 -3.29
CA ASN A 178 -3.26 -20.75 -4.02
C ASN A 178 -2.88 -19.51 -4.82
N ARG A 179 -3.04 -19.62 -6.14
CA ARG A 179 -2.71 -18.55 -7.07
C ARG A 179 -3.94 -17.68 -7.31
N THR A 180 -3.79 -16.39 -7.07
CA THR A 180 -4.77 -15.38 -7.43
C THR A 180 -4.12 -14.39 -8.39
N THR A 181 -4.72 -14.19 -9.55
CA THR A 181 -4.26 -13.19 -10.53
C THR A 181 -5.25 -12.04 -10.56
N ILE A 182 -4.78 -10.82 -10.30
CA ILE A 182 -5.56 -9.59 -10.44
C ILE A 182 -5.02 -8.82 -11.63
N ARG A 183 -5.91 -8.40 -12.52
CA ARG A 183 -5.62 -7.38 -13.56
C ARG A 183 -6.43 -6.14 -13.27
N LEU A 184 -5.84 -4.98 -13.50
CA LEU A 184 -6.45 -3.67 -13.30
C LEU A 184 -6.68 -2.97 -14.64
N SER A 185 -7.75 -2.20 -14.71
CA SER A 185 -8.06 -1.34 -15.84
C SER A 185 -8.78 -0.08 -15.35
N ASN A 186 -8.87 0.95 -16.20
CA ASN A 186 -9.57 2.20 -15.90
C ASN A 186 -9.11 2.86 -14.58
N GLN A 187 -7.81 2.79 -14.30
CA GLN A 187 -7.20 3.35 -13.11
C GLN A 187 -7.38 4.88 -13.07
N ARG A 188 -7.84 5.40 -11.94
CA ARG A 188 -7.95 6.84 -11.66
C ARG A 188 -7.23 7.15 -10.36
N PHE A 189 -6.22 7.99 -10.42
CA PHE A 189 -5.38 8.36 -9.28
C PHE A 189 -5.75 9.74 -8.73
N GLY A 190 -5.48 9.99 -7.46
CA GLY A 190 -5.59 11.32 -6.85
C GLY A 190 -7.02 11.85 -6.66
N GLY A 191 -8.03 11.10 -7.09
CA GLY A 191 -9.44 11.45 -6.88
C GLY A 191 -9.86 11.36 -5.40
N PRO A 192 -10.93 12.06 -5.00
CA PRO A 192 -11.43 12.02 -3.63
C PRO A 192 -12.00 10.63 -3.30
N VAL A 193 -11.58 10.07 -2.16
CA VAL A 193 -12.11 8.83 -1.61
C VAL A 193 -12.51 9.07 -0.14
N SER A 194 -13.80 8.93 0.15
CA SER A 194 -14.33 9.07 1.50
C SER A 194 -13.91 7.91 2.38
N ASP A 195 -13.69 8.17 3.67
CA ASP A 195 -13.41 7.12 4.64
C ASP A 195 -14.59 6.16 4.83
N ASN A 196 -15.82 6.63 4.55
CA ASN A 196 -17.01 5.79 4.62
C ASN A 196 -17.04 4.70 3.55
N THR A 197 -16.26 4.83 2.46
CA THR A 197 -16.15 3.80 1.42
C THR A 197 -15.65 2.45 1.97
N PHE A 198 -14.86 2.48 3.03
CA PHE A 198 -14.27 1.28 3.64
C PHE A 198 -15.13 0.70 4.77
N ARG A 199 -16.29 1.29 5.07
CA ARG A 199 -17.23 0.71 6.03
C ARG A 199 -17.95 -0.48 5.41
N TRP A 200 -18.31 -1.43 6.26
CA TRP A 200 -19.03 -2.64 5.90
C TRP A 200 -19.93 -3.06 7.06
N ASN A 201 -21.01 -3.77 6.73
CA ASN A 201 -21.93 -4.31 7.72
C ASN A 201 -21.53 -5.75 8.04
N ASP A 202 -21.40 -6.07 9.33
CA ASP A 202 -21.07 -7.42 9.78
C ASP A 202 -22.27 -8.36 9.62
N PRO A 203 -22.24 -9.35 8.72
CA PRO A 203 -23.37 -10.24 8.44
C PRO A 203 -23.69 -11.19 9.60
N ARG A 204 -22.80 -11.33 10.58
CA ARG A 204 -23.00 -12.17 11.76
C ARG A 204 -23.79 -11.49 12.86
N ARG A 205 -23.90 -10.15 12.82
CA ARG A 205 -24.72 -9.42 13.77
C ARG A 205 -26.18 -9.66 13.43
N THR A 206 -26.87 -10.39 14.30
CA THR A 206 -28.33 -10.31 14.38
C THR A 206 -28.67 -8.90 14.85
N THR A 207 -29.43 -8.16 14.04
CA THR A 207 -30.14 -6.98 14.52
C THR A 207 -31.12 -7.46 15.58
N THR A 208 -30.73 -7.39 16.86
CA THR A 208 -31.71 -7.40 17.95
C THR A 208 -32.52 -6.13 17.79
N ARG A 209 -33.74 -6.27 17.28
CA ARG A 209 -34.74 -5.21 17.28
C ARG A 209 -35.85 -5.64 18.22
#